data_AF-A0AAJ0AHE1-F1
#
_entry.id   AF-A0AAJ0AHE1-F1
#
_cell.length_a   1.000
_cell.length_b   1.000
_cell.length_c   1.000
_cell.angle_alpha   90.00
_cell.angle_beta   90.00
_cell.angle_gamma   90.00
#
_symmetry.space_group_name_H-M   'P 1'
#
loop_
_entity.id
_entity.type
_entity.pdbx_description
1 polymer ?
#
loop_
_entity_poly.entity_id
_entity_poly.type
_entity_poly.pdbx_seq_one_letter_code
_entity_poly.pdbx_strand_id
1 'polypeptide(L)'
;MVITATHRQHPETSSYAASGYGNRMRWGSRPALLLVDICKAYWTTGSPLDLSANPSAIAAPGSAAQLVAAAGEGGVPIIGTAVEYTDPKMADAGLFWLKAKTLAVWQAGSDLHSQGWRAG
;
A
#
# COMPACT_ATOMS: atom_id res chain seq x y z
N MET A 1 20.93 -3.65 -3.63
CA MET A 1 19.71 -4.45 -3.40
C MET A 1 19.18 -4.94 -4.74
N VAL A 2 19.35 -6.22 -5.05
CA VAL A 2 18.77 -6.85 -6.24
C VAL A 2 17.44 -7.44 -5.80
N ILE A 3 16.32 -6.90 -6.31
CA ILE A 3 15.00 -7.47 -6.05
C ILE A 3 14.82 -8.64 -7.04
N THR A 4 15.19 -9.84 -6.62
CA THR A 4 14.95 -11.07 -7.39
C THR A 4 13.59 -11.64 -6.99
N ALA A 5 12.51 -11.00 -7.41
CA ALA A 5 11.18 -11.62 -7.36
C ALA A 5 10.95 -12.37 -8.67
N THR A 6 10.56 -13.64 -8.60
CA THR A 6 10.10 -14.44 -9.74
C THR A 6 8.75 -13.90 -10.23
N HIS A 7 8.81 -12.82 -11.01
CA HIS A 7 7.65 -12.25 -11.68
C HIS A 7 7.17 -13.24 -12.75
N ARG A 8 5.94 -13.77 -12.64
CA ARG A 8 5.31 -14.50 -13.76
C ARG A 8 5.28 -13.56 -14.96
N GLN A 9 5.93 -13.93 -16.07
CA GLN A 9 5.84 -13.14 -17.29
C GLN A 9 4.40 -13.16 -17.81
N HIS A 10 3.82 -11.98 -18.00
CA HIS A 10 2.52 -11.84 -18.66
C HIS A 10 2.71 -12.12 -20.16
N PRO A 11 1.77 -12.79 -20.86
CA PRO A 11 1.92 -13.12 -22.29
C PRO A 11 2.21 -11.89 -23.17
N GLU A 12 1.65 -10.74 -22.81
CA GLU A 12 1.87 -9.46 -23.49
C GLU A 12 3.25 -8.81 -23.25
N THR A 13 4.14 -9.42 -22.45
CA THR A 13 5.46 -8.83 -22.13
C THR A 13 6.26 -8.51 -23.40
N SER A 14 6.20 -9.39 -24.41
CA SER A 14 6.88 -9.20 -25.69
C SER A 14 6.29 -8.03 -26.49
N SER A 15 4.96 -7.89 -26.52
CA SER A 15 4.25 -6.80 -27.19
C SER A 15 4.57 -5.43 -26.56
N TYR A 16 4.60 -5.37 -25.22
CA TYR A 16 5.03 -4.17 -24.49
C TYR A 16 6.47 -3.77 -24.85
N ALA A 17 7.40 -4.73 -24.82
CA ALA A 17 8.79 -4.46 -25.18
C ALA A 17 8.94 -4.02 -26.64
N ALA A 18 8.26 -4.69 -27.58
CA ALA A 18 8.26 -4.34 -29.00
C ALA A 18 7.70 -2.92 -29.25
N SER A 19 6.75 -2.49 -28.42
CA SER A 19 6.17 -1.14 -28.48
C SER A 19 6.97 -0.09 -27.70
N GLY A 20 8.14 -0.44 -27.14
CA GLY A 20 9.02 0.49 -26.44
C GLY A 20 8.71 0.71 -24.95
N TYR A 21 7.84 -0.11 -24.33
CA TYR A 21 7.56 -0.08 -22.89
C TYR A 21 8.56 -0.94 -22.09
N GLY A 22 8.57 -0.78 -20.76
CA GLY A 22 9.39 -1.60 -19.86
C GLY A 22 10.87 -1.19 -19.76
N ASN A 23 11.24 -0.03 -20.30
CA ASN A 23 12.58 0.54 -20.14
C ASN A 23 12.90 0.83 -18.66
N ARG A 24 14.19 0.75 -18.30
CA ARG A 24 14.64 1.02 -16.92
C ARG A 24 14.66 2.51 -16.63
N MET A 25 13.79 2.96 -15.73
CA MET A 25 13.89 4.28 -15.11
C MET A 25 14.97 4.21 -14.01
N ARG A 26 16.05 4.97 -14.17
CA ARG A 26 17.14 5.03 -13.17
C ARG A 26 16.67 5.82 -11.94
N TRP A 27 17.36 5.65 -10.83
CA TRP A 27 17.11 6.42 -9.61
C TRP A 27 17.50 7.90 -9.79
N GLY A 28 16.67 8.78 -9.23
CA GLY A 28 17.03 10.20 -9.04
C GLY A 28 17.90 10.42 -7.80
N SER A 29 18.34 11.66 -7.58
CA SER A 29 19.20 12.04 -6.44
C SER A 29 18.44 12.50 -5.19
N ARG A 30 17.12 12.68 -5.26
CA ARG A 30 16.28 13.21 -4.19
C ARG A 30 15.00 12.36 -4.03
N PRO A 31 15.10 11.17 -3.44
CA PRO A 31 13.95 10.28 -3.29
C PRO A 31 13.01 10.75 -2.18
N ALA A 32 11.82 10.16 -2.14
CA ALA A 32 10.90 10.17 -1.00
C ALA A 32 10.31 8.76 -0.85
N LEU A 33 9.99 8.36 0.39
CA LEU A 33 9.26 7.12 0.68
C LEU A 33 7.77 7.46 0.87
N LEU A 34 6.92 6.88 0.02
CA LEU A 34 5.47 6.97 0.14
C LEU A 34 4.90 5.62 0.60
N LEU A 35 4.30 5.59 1.77
CA LEU A 35 3.56 4.44 2.31
C LEU A 35 2.07 4.63 2.02
N VAL A 36 1.52 3.82 1.13
CA VAL A 36 0.13 3.96 0.69
C VAL A 36 -0.77 3.08 1.52
N ASP A 37 -1.63 3.72 2.31
CA ASP A 37 -2.79 3.14 3.03
C ASP A 37 -2.46 1.88 3.85
N ILE A 38 -1.23 1.78 4.39
CA ILE A 38 -0.84 0.68 5.28
C ILE A 38 -1.59 0.81 6.60
N CYS A 39 -2.44 -0.18 6.91
CA CYS A 39 -3.37 -0.14 8.03
C CYS A 39 -3.68 -1.54 8.57
N LYS A 40 -4.30 -1.60 9.75
CA LYS A 40 -4.53 -2.87 10.47
C LYS A 40 -5.50 -3.81 9.77
N ALA A 41 -6.49 -3.29 9.05
CA ALA A 41 -7.53 -4.12 8.44
C ALA A 41 -6.98 -5.18 7.49
N TYR A 42 -5.80 -4.97 6.88
CA TYR A 42 -5.18 -5.94 5.98
C TYR A 42 -4.54 -7.15 6.67
N TRP A 43 -4.37 -7.12 7.99
CA TRP A 43 -3.74 -8.22 8.74
C TRP A 43 -4.48 -8.53 10.04
N THR A 44 -5.78 -8.20 10.11
CA THR A 44 -6.63 -8.47 11.27
C THR A 44 -7.63 -9.57 10.93
N THR A 45 -7.55 -10.69 11.63
CA THR A 45 -8.51 -11.79 11.48
C THR A 45 -9.95 -11.30 11.64
N GLY A 46 -10.80 -11.65 10.68
CA GLY A 46 -12.22 -11.24 10.66
C GLY A 46 -12.47 -9.88 9.98
N SER A 47 -11.42 -9.14 9.64
CA SER A 47 -11.56 -8.01 8.71
C SER A 47 -11.98 -8.51 7.32
N PRO A 48 -12.90 -7.82 6.63
CA PRO A 48 -13.24 -8.15 5.24
C PRO A 48 -12.10 -7.89 4.25
N LEU A 49 -11.01 -7.26 4.71
CA LEU A 49 -9.81 -6.97 3.93
C LEU A 49 -8.61 -7.82 4.35
N ASP A 50 -8.78 -8.83 5.21
CA ASP A 50 -7.67 -9.61 5.72
C ASP A 50 -6.88 -10.32 4.60
N LEU A 51 -5.59 -10.00 4.50
CA LEU A 51 -4.63 -10.53 3.55
C LEU A 51 -3.70 -11.57 4.19
N SER A 52 -3.94 -11.97 5.43
CA SER A 52 -3.10 -12.93 6.18
C SER A 52 -2.96 -14.31 5.49
N ALA A 53 -3.87 -14.66 4.56
CA ALA A 53 -3.77 -15.87 3.75
C ALA A 53 -2.84 -15.75 2.53
N ASN A 54 -2.39 -14.55 2.18
CA ASN A 54 -1.50 -14.30 1.04
C ASN A 54 -0.04 -14.15 1.50
N PRO A 55 0.86 -15.10 1.18
CA PRO A 55 2.25 -15.05 1.63
C PRO A 55 2.99 -13.76 1.26
N SER A 56 2.71 -13.18 0.09
CA SER A 56 3.33 -11.92 -0.32
C SER A 56 2.81 -10.73 0.50
N ALA A 57 1.55 -10.74 0.93
CA ALA A 57 0.98 -9.67 1.74
C ALA A 57 1.46 -9.73 3.20
N ILE A 58 1.72 -10.92 3.75
CA ILE A 58 2.25 -11.09 5.12
C ILE A 58 3.63 -10.42 5.28
N ALA A 59 4.44 -10.38 4.22
CA ALA A 59 5.78 -9.78 4.26
C ALA A 59 5.77 -8.24 4.16
N ALA A 60 4.64 -7.62 3.82
CA ALA A 60 4.57 -6.19 3.54
C ALA A 60 4.85 -5.30 4.77
N PRO A 61 4.32 -5.56 5.98
CA PRO A 61 4.65 -4.76 7.16
C PRO A 61 6.14 -4.78 7.52
N GLY A 62 6.78 -5.95 7.43
CA GLY A 62 8.22 -6.09 7.66
C GLY A 62 9.06 -5.34 6.63
N SER A 63 8.68 -5.41 5.35
CA SER A 63 9.32 -4.65 4.27
C SER A 63 9.16 -3.14 4.46
N ALA A 64 7.97 -2.68 4.85
CA ALA A 64 7.69 -1.27 5.12
C ALA A 64 8.55 -0.75 6.28
N ALA A 65 8.68 -1.52 7.37
CA ALA A 65 9.53 -1.16 8.51
C ALA A 65 11.01 -0.99 8.10
N GLN A 66 11.54 -1.89 7.27
CA GLN A 66 12.91 -1.78 6.75
C GLN A 66 13.11 -0.54 5.88
N LEU A 67 12.15 -0.22 5.01
CA LEU A 67 12.20 0.98 4.18
C LEU A 67 12.13 2.27 5.01
N VAL A 68 11.28 2.30 6.05
CA VAL A 68 11.16 3.43 6.97
C VAL A 68 12.47 3.66 7.72
N ALA A 69 13.10 2.60 8.23
CA ALA A 69 14.39 2.69 8.90
C ALA A 69 15.47 3.26 7.96
N ALA A 70 15.60 2.70 6.75
CA ALA A 70 16.57 3.15 5.76
C ALA A 70 16.32 4.60 5.29
N ALA A 71 15.04 4.99 5.12
CA ALA A 71 14.68 6.35 4.76
C ALA A 71 15.04 7.34 5.89
N GLY A 72 14.80 6.96 7.15
CA GLY A 72 15.18 7.73 8.32
C GLY A 72 16.69 7.93 8.43
N GLU A 73 17.47 6.85 8.31
CA GLU A 73 18.94 6.90 8.29
C GLU A 73 19.48 7.79 7.15
N GLY A 74 18.82 7.75 5.98
CA GLY A 74 19.21 8.53 4.81
C GLY A 74 18.70 9.96 4.76
N GLY A 75 17.93 10.42 5.76
CA GLY A 75 17.29 11.75 5.74
C GLY A 75 16.28 11.93 4.60
N VAL A 76 15.70 10.84 4.12
CA VAL A 76 14.70 10.81 3.03
C VAL A 76 13.33 11.16 3.60
N PRO A 77 12.53 12.03 2.95
CA PRO A 77 11.16 12.31 3.39
C PRO A 77 10.31 11.03 3.41
N ILE A 78 9.60 10.81 4.52
CA ILE A 78 8.66 9.70 4.70
C ILE A 78 7.25 10.27 4.77
N ILE A 79 6.38 9.81 3.87
CA ILE A 79 5.00 10.26 3.74
C ILE A 79 4.09 9.04 3.85
N GLY A 80 3.15 9.07 4.78
CA GLY A 80 2.09 8.06 4.91
C GLY A 80 0.76 8.61 4.43
N THR A 81 -0.03 7.78 3.75
CA THR A 81 -1.44 8.06 3.45
C THR A 81 -2.34 7.12 4.26
N ALA A 82 -3.56 7.59 4.50
CA ALA A 82 -4.65 6.78 5.03
C ALA A 82 -5.96 7.28 4.43
N VAL A 83 -6.89 6.35 4.18
CA VAL A 83 -8.27 6.66 3.78
C VAL A 83 -9.09 6.80 5.06
N GLU A 84 -9.76 7.93 5.27
CA GLU A 84 -10.67 8.15 6.40
C GLU A 84 -12.01 8.69 5.88
N TYR A 85 -13.11 8.10 6.34
CA TYR A 85 -14.47 8.57 6.07
C TYR A 85 -15.12 9.04 7.37
N THR A 86 -15.47 10.31 7.42
CA THR A 86 -16.00 11.00 8.60
C THR A 86 -17.53 11.03 8.63
N ASP A 87 -18.19 10.88 7.48
CA ASP A 87 -19.65 10.88 7.43
C ASP A 87 -20.21 9.53 7.90
N PRO A 88 -21.12 9.49 8.91
CA PRO A 88 -21.72 8.26 9.40
C PRO A 88 -22.47 7.45 8.32
N LYS A 89 -22.95 8.13 7.27
CA LYS A 89 -23.66 7.55 6.13
C LYS A 89 -22.74 7.30 4.93
N MET A 90 -21.43 7.49 5.10
CA MET A 90 -20.39 7.31 4.07
C MET A 90 -20.57 8.22 2.85
N ALA A 91 -21.12 9.42 3.05
CA ALA A 91 -21.37 10.38 1.96
C ALA A 91 -20.06 10.87 1.32
N ASP A 92 -19.02 11.05 2.13
CA ASP A 92 -17.66 11.43 1.71
C ASP A 92 -16.89 10.32 1.00
N ALA A 93 -17.32 9.06 1.13
CA ALA A 93 -16.84 7.95 0.30
C ALA A 93 -17.43 7.93 -1.12
N GLY A 94 -18.50 8.70 -1.36
CA GLY A 94 -19.10 8.89 -2.67
C GLY A 94 -19.44 7.59 -3.42
N LEU A 95 -19.23 7.57 -4.73
CA LEU A 95 -19.52 6.39 -5.57
C LEU A 95 -18.67 5.17 -5.21
N PHE A 96 -17.50 5.36 -4.58
CA PHE A 96 -16.67 4.23 -4.19
C PHE A 96 -17.37 3.36 -3.13
N TRP A 97 -18.16 3.99 -2.25
CA TRP A 97 -19.03 3.29 -1.32
C TRP A 97 -20.07 2.40 -2.00
N LEU A 98 -20.59 2.80 -3.17
CA LEU A 98 -21.54 1.96 -3.91
C LEU A 98 -20.88 0.72 -4.49
N LYS A 99 -19.61 0.85 -4.90
CA LYS A 99 -18.82 -0.24 -5.48
C LYS A 99 -18.29 -1.22 -4.42
N ALA A 100 -17.84 -0.73 -3.27
CA ALA A 100 -17.15 -1.53 -2.27
C ALA A 100 -17.62 -1.19 -0.85
N LYS A 101 -18.46 -2.06 -0.27
CA LYS A 101 -18.94 -1.89 1.11
C LYS A 101 -17.89 -2.24 2.18
N THR A 102 -16.77 -2.82 1.76
CA THR A 102 -15.62 -3.06 2.64
C THR A 102 -14.97 -1.77 3.14
N LEU A 103 -15.22 -0.63 2.48
CA LEU A 103 -14.74 0.69 2.88
C LEU A 103 -15.24 1.15 4.26
N ALA A 104 -16.25 0.50 4.84
CA ALA A 104 -16.72 0.80 6.19
C ALA A 104 -15.61 0.67 7.25
N VAL A 105 -14.59 -0.15 6.98
CA VAL A 105 -13.44 -0.28 7.89
C VAL A 105 -12.64 1.02 8.04
N TRP A 106 -12.78 1.97 7.10
CA TRP A 106 -12.14 3.29 7.09
C TRP A 106 -12.99 4.40 7.72
N GLN A 107 -14.14 4.05 8.29
CA GLN A 107 -14.94 5.04 9.00
C GLN A 107 -14.17 5.57 10.22
N ALA A 108 -14.23 6.88 10.44
CA ALA A 108 -13.57 7.54 11.56
C ALA A 108 -14.01 6.88 12.89
N GLY A 109 -13.03 6.52 13.72
CA GLY A 109 -13.26 5.80 14.98
C GLY A 109 -13.30 4.27 14.86
N SER A 110 -13.18 3.69 13.66
CA SER A 110 -13.02 2.24 13.48
C SER A 110 -11.69 1.74 14.06
N ASP A 111 -11.74 0.63 14.80
CA ASP A 111 -10.52 -0.02 15.33
C ASP A 111 -9.64 -0.62 14.23
N LEU A 112 -10.22 -0.88 13.05
CA LEU A 112 -9.52 -1.41 11.87
C LEU A 112 -8.88 -0.32 11.01
N HIS A 113 -9.35 0.92 11.17
CA HIS A 113 -8.87 2.10 10.45
C HIS A 113 -7.45 2.50 10.88
N SER A 114 -7.15 2.31 12.17
CA SER A 114 -6.16 3.06 12.95
C SER A 114 -5.08 3.81 12.13
N GLN A 115 -5.49 4.96 11.58
CA GLN A 115 -4.72 6.14 11.19
C GLN A 115 -3.25 5.94 10.85
N GLY A 116 -3.01 5.33 9.68
CA GLY A 116 -1.73 5.34 8.96
C GLY A 116 -0.57 4.66 9.70
N TRP A 117 0.48 4.34 8.97
CA TRP A 117 1.74 3.96 9.61
C TRP A 117 2.19 5.08 10.56
N ARG A 118 2.07 4.85 11.87
CA ARG A 118 2.73 5.66 12.89
C ARG A 118 4.04 4.96 13.20
N ALA A 119 5.15 5.51 12.71
CA ALA A 119 6.45 5.18 13.29
C ALA A 119 6.34 5.45 14.79
N GLY A 120 6.67 4.45 15.60
CA GLY A 120 6.74 4.59 17.05
C GLY A 120 7.68 5.71 17.46
#